data_AF-A0A7K4FKF9-F1
#
_entry.id   AF-A0A7K4FKF9-F1
#
_cell.length_a   1.000
_cell.length_b   1.000
_cell.length_c   1.000
_cell.angle_alpha   90.00
_cell.angle_beta   90.00
_cell.angle_gamma   90.00
#
_symmetry.space_group_name_H-M   'P 1'
#
loop_
_entity.id
_entity.type
_entity.pdbx_description
1 polymer ?
#
loop_
_entity_poly.entity_id
_entity_poly.type
_entity_poly.pdbx_seq_one_letter_code
_entity_poly.pdbx_strand_id
1 'polypeptide(L)'
;MSAGAFAFFKHPEWVLRVIHRVLDQAGRFVRFAVSVTLRGRAAAPEPVTYRLHGYTDSESEGMARAAGFREVGAAHPDPGRWACAAGILPDALAFFEGGKGGPPLTARAGHEEGRADA
;
A
#
# COMPACT_ATOMS: atom_id res chain seq x y z
N MET A 1 -11.17 -8.12 5.89
CA MET A 1 -10.83 -6.84 5.25
C MET A 1 -9.79 -6.13 6.10
N SER A 2 -8.49 -6.28 5.82
CA SER A 2 -7.50 -5.44 6.50
C SER A 2 -7.46 -4.09 5.80
N ALA A 3 -8.15 -3.09 6.33
CA ALA A 3 -7.73 -1.72 6.08
C ALA A 3 -6.29 -1.65 6.58
N GLY A 4 -5.31 -1.49 5.67
CA GLY A 4 -3.91 -1.38 6.08
C GLY A 4 -3.80 -0.30 7.17
N ALA A 5 -2.94 -0.50 8.18
CA ALA A 5 -2.87 0.33 9.39
C ALA A 5 -2.84 1.86 9.12
N PHE A 6 -2.35 2.25 7.94
CA PHE A 6 -2.35 3.60 7.41
C PHE A 6 -3.71 4.30 7.34
N ALA A 7 -4.79 3.56 7.13
CA ALA A 7 -6.14 4.10 7.04
C ALA A 7 -6.65 4.71 8.37
N PHE A 8 -5.97 4.42 9.48
CA PHE A 8 -6.32 4.92 10.82
C PHE A 8 -5.51 6.15 11.25
N PHE A 9 -4.45 6.51 10.52
CA PHE A 9 -3.61 7.65 10.88
C PHE A 9 -4.12 8.93 10.22
N LYS A 10 -4.34 9.97 11.03
CA LYS A 10 -4.66 11.32 10.54
C LYS A 10 -3.50 11.94 9.75
N HIS A 11 -2.26 11.60 10.13
CA HIS A 11 -1.01 12.12 9.57
C HIS A 11 -0.11 10.95 9.13
N PRO A 12 -0.50 10.18 8.08
CA PRO A 12 0.25 9.01 7.61
C PRO A 12 1.69 9.35 7.19
N GLU A 13 1.95 10.57 6.75
CA GLU A 13 3.26 11.06 6.33
C GLU A 13 4.26 11.10 7.49
N TRP A 14 3.80 11.31 8.73
CA TRP A 14 4.66 11.26 9.92
C TRP A 14 5.10 9.83 10.20
N VAL A 15 4.18 8.87 10.04
CA VAL A 15 4.47 7.44 10.18
C VAL A 15 5.49 7.02 9.12
N LEU A 16 5.35 7.46 7.86
CA LEU A 16 6.32 7.17 6.80
C LEU A 16 7.72 7.71 7.13
N ARG A 17 7.84 8.92 7.68
CA ARG A 17 9.15 9.48 8.09
C ARG A 17 9.81 8.65 9.19
N VAL A 18 9.03 8.20 10.18
CA VAL A 18 9.54 7.33 11.24
C VAL A 18 10.00 5.99 10.67
N ILE A 19 9.20 5.37 9.79
CA ILE A 19 9.57 4.12 9.12
C ILE A 19 10.85 4.32 8.30
N HIS A 20 10.94 5.38 7.48
CA HIS A 20 12.14 5.68 6.70
C HIS A 20 13.38 5.79 7.58
N ARG A 21 13.28 6.48 8.73
CA ARG A 21 14.37 6.66 9.68
C ARG A 21 14.89 5.35 10.27
N VAL A 22 14.02 4.37 10.53
CA VAL A 22 14.39 3.11 11.20
C VAL A 22 14.73 1.98 10.24
N LEU A 23 14.41 2.13 8.95
CA LEU A 23 14.85 1.20 7.92
C LEU A 23 16.35 1.32 7.68
N ASP A 24 16.98 0.17 7.45
CA ASP A 24 18.36 0.08 6.97
C ASP A 24 18.53 0.84 5.64
N GLN A 25 19.77 1.20 5.29
CA GLN A 25 20.12 1.92 4.07
C GLN A 25 19.61 1.22 2.81
N ALA A 26 19.70 -0.11 2.76
CA ALA A 26 19.15 -0.93 1.68
C ALA A 26 17.71 -1.44 1.94
N GLY A 27 17.08 -0.94 3.01
CA GLY A 27 15.78 -1.37 3.48
C GLY A 27 14.66 -1.10 2.47
N ARG A 28 13.67 -1.98 2.44
CA ARG A 28 12.48 -1.85 1.59
C ARG A 28 11.22 -1.75 2.44
N PHE A 29 10.28 -0.95 1.98
CA PHE A 29 8.96 -0.82 2.57
C PHE A 29 7.90 -1.27 1.57
N VAL A 30 6.98 -2.12 2.03
CA VAL A 30 5.82 -2.57 1.27
C VAL A 30 4.57 -2.34 2.12
N ARG A 31 3.59 -1.64 1.56
CA ARG A 31 2.32 -1.36 2.23
C ARG A 31 1.15 -1.76 1.35
N PHE A 32 0.31 -2.67 1.82
CA PHE A 32 -0.99 -2.93 1.24
C PHE A 32 -2.02 -1.92 1.74
N ALA A 33 -2.82 -1.38 0.81
CA ALA A 33 -3.93 -0.49 1.14
C ALA A 33 -5.14 -0.86 0.29
N VAL A 34 -6.35 -0.71 0.82
CA VAL A 34 -7.59 -0.87 0.05
C VAL A 34 -7.74 0.32 -0.89
N SER A 35 -8.04 0.09 -2.16
CA SER A 35 -8.26 1.20 -3.10
C SER A 35 -9.50 1.98 -2.72
N VAL A 36 -9.42 3.31 -2.81
CA VAL A 36 -10.58 4.21 -2.63
C VAL A 36 -11.73 3.88 -3.58
N THR A 37 -11.44 3.27 -4.73
CA THR A 37 -12.45 2.87 -5.72
C THR A 37 -13.36 1.71 -5.26
N LEU A 38 -13.00 1.04 -4.16
CA LEU A 38 -13.80 -0.06 -3.60
C LEU A 38 -14.79 0.39 -2.52
N ARG A 39 -14.79 1.66 -2.10
CA ARG A 39 -15.72 2.18 -1.09
C ARG A 39 -17.17 1.92 -1.50
N GLY A 40 -17.97 1.43 -0.55
CA GLY A 40 -19.37 1.05 -0.77
C GLY A 40 -19.57 -0.28 -1.49
N ARG A 41 -18.50 -1.02 -1.85
CA ARG A 41 -18.59 -2.37 -2.44
C ARG A 41 -18.46 -3.44 -1.36
N ALA A 42 -18.74 -4.70 -1.71
CA ALA A 42 -18.64 -5.84 -0.78
C ALA A 42 -17.25 -5.95 -0.11
N ALA A 43 -16.18 -5.61 -0.85
CA ALA A 43 -14.80 -5.62 -0.33
C ALA A 43 -14.50 -4.44 0.62
N ALA A 44 -15.34 -3.40 0.62
CA ALA A 44 -15.20 -2.21 1.45
C ALA A 44 -16.58 -1.60 1.78
N PRO A 45 -17.39 -2.29 2.62
CA PRO A 45 -18.79 -1.94 2.83
C PRO A 45 -18.96 -0.76 3.79
N GLU A 46 -20.03 0.01 3.58
CA GLU A 46 -20.46 1.05 4.52
C GLU A 46 -21.22 0.43 5.71
N PRO A 47 -21.14 1.04 6.93
CA PRO A 47 -20.52 2.33 7.25
C PRO A 47 -19.04 2.25 7.65
N VAL A 48 -18.41 1.08 7.54
CA VAL A 48 -17.06 0.82 8.05
C VAL A 48 -16.02 1.64 7.28
N THR A 49 -16.18 1.76 5.96
CA THR A 49 -15.24 2.50 5.10
C THR A 49 -15.31 4.00 5.24
N TYR A 50 -16.48 4.58 5.57
CA TYR A 50 -16.62 6.02 5.77
C TYR A 50 -15.67 6.58 6.84
N ARG A 51 -15.35 5.78 7.87
CA ARG A 51 -14.49 6.19 8.99
C ARG A 51 -12.99 6.05 8.71
N LEU A 52 -12.61 5.51 7.55
CA LEU A 52 -11.23 5.25 7.20
C LEU A 52 -10.69 6.32 6.25
N HIS A 53 -9.43 6.70 6.44
CA HIS A 53 -8.71 7.50 5.46
C HIS A 53 -8.42 6.66 4.21
N GLY A 54 -8.66 7.25 3.05
CA GLY A 54 -8.41 6.65 1.75
C GLY A 54 -7.47 7.55 0.97
N TYR A 55 -6.49 6.94 0.32
CA TYR A 55 -5.52 7.64 -0.50
C TYR A 55 -5.53 7.00 -1.89
N THR A 56 -5.48 7.84 -2.90
CA THR A 56 -5.14 7.42 -4.26
C THR A 56 -3.69 6.94 -4.32
N ASP A 57 -3.34 6.29 -5.42
CA ASP A 57 -1.98 5.84 -5.67
C ASP A 57 -1.01 7.02 -5.69
N SER A 58 -1.36 8.09 -6.40
CA SER A 58 -0.54 9.29 -6.51
C SER A 58 -0.35 10.00 -5.17
N GLU A 59 -1.39 10.11 -4.35
CA GLU A 59 -1.27 10.65 -2.98
C GLU A 59 -0.34 9.79 -2.12
N SER A 60 -0.50 8.46 -2.21
CA SER A 60 0.34 7.51 -1.47
C SER A 60 1.81 7.60 -1.86
N GLU A 61 2.09 7.64 -3.16
CA GLU A 61 3.45 7.79 -3.68
C GLU A 61 4.04 9.16 -3.31
N GLY A 62 3.27 10.23 -3.42
CA GLY A 62 3.68 11.58 -3.05
C GLY A 62 4.09 11.68 -1.59
N MET A 63 3.30 11.10 -0.68
CA MET A 63 3.64 11.06 0.76
C MET A 63 4.91 10.26 1.05
N ALA A 64 5.12 9.12 0.36
CA ALA A 64 6.33 8.32 0.54
C ALA A 64 7.58 9.05 0.02
N ARG A 65 7.50 9.71 -1.14
CA ARG A 65 8.61 10.55 -1.64
C ARG A 65 8.91 11.70 -0.68
N ALA A 66 7.88 12.38 -0.18
CA ALA A 66 8.03 13.45 0.80
C ALA A 66 8.60 12.98 2.16
N ALA A 67 8.53 11.68 2.45
CA ALA A 67 9.12 11.06 3.64
C ALA A 67 10.58 10.62 3.44
N GLY A 68 11.16 10.78 2.25
CA GLY A 68 12.55 10.46 1.93
C GLY A 68 12.76 9.13 1.18
N PHE A 69 11.70 8.37 0.93
CA PHE A 69 11.81 7.13 0.17
C PHE A 69 12.18 7.37 -1.30
N ARG A 70 12.97 6.45 -1.87
CA ARG A 70 13.33 6.37 -3.29
C ARG A 70 12.64 5.18 -3.95
N GLU A 71 12.65 5.13 -5.28
CA GLU A 71 12.03 4.04 -6.07
C GLU A 71 10.59 3.73 -5.63
N VAL A 72 9.80 4.79 -5.45
CA VAL A 72 8.42 4.70 -4.96
C VAL A 72 7.46 4.40 -6.12
N GLY A 73 6.63 3.37 -5.99
CA GLY A 73 5.57 3.05 -6.94
C GLY A 73 4.43 2.23 -6.34
N ALA A 74 3.21 2.50 -6.79
CA ALA A 74 2.04 1.67 -6.54
C ALA A 74 1.91 0.59 -7.63
N ALA A 75 1.65 -0.65 -7.22
CA ALA A 75 1.40 -1.77 -8.13
C ALA A 75 0.01 -2.34 -7.88
N HIS A 76 -0.66 -2.80 -8.94
CA HIS A 76 -1.96 -3.48 -8.87
C HIS A 76 -1.79 -4.90 -9.41
N PRO A 77 -1.18 -5.82 -8.64
CA PRO A 77 -1.02 -7.19 -9.09
C PRO A 77 -2.41 -7.81 -9.28
N ASP A 78 -2.56 -8.66 -10.30
CA ASP A 78 -3.74 -9.51 -10.47
C ASP A 78 -3.60 -10.75 -9.59
N PRO A 79 -4.39 -10.88 -8.50
CA PRO A 79 -4.28 -12.03 -7.63
C PRO A 79 -4.92 -13.32 -8.17
N GLY A 80 -5.61 -13.30 -9.32
CA GLY A 80 -6.43 -14.39 -9.84
C GLY A 80 -5.70 -15.74 -9.91
N ARG A 81 -4.43 -15.74 -10.33
CA ARG A 81 -3.62 -16.99 -10.37
C ARG A 81 -3.42 -17.62 -8.99
N TRP A 82 -3.27 -16.82 -7.93
CA TRP A 82 -3.11 -17.33 -6.58
C TRP A 82 -4.46 -17.69 -5.96
N ALA A 83 -5.53 -16.97 -6.30
CA ALA A 83 -6.89 -17.33 -5.88
C ALA A 83 -7.31 -18.70 -6.45
N CYS A 84 -7.02 -18.95 -7.73
CA CYS A 84 -7.22 -20.25 -8.37
C CYS A 84 -6.41 -21.36 -7.68
N ALA A 85 -5.11 -21.13 -7.45
CA ALA A 85 -4.25 -22.09 -6.75
C ALA A 85 -4.70 -22.37 -5.29
N ALA A 86 -5.35 -21.39 -4.64
CA ALA A 86 -5.91 -21.54 -3.30
C ALA A 86 -7.28 -22.24 -3.27
N GLY A 87 -7.80 -22.67 -4.42
CA GLY A 87 -9.07 -23.38 -4.52
C GLY A 87 -10.32 -22.50 -4.38
N ILE A 88 -10.20 -21.19 -4.63
CA ILE A 88 -11.37 -20.30 -4.68
C ILE A 88 -12.31 -20.75 -5.80
N LEU A 89 -13.61 -20.74 -5.52
CA LEU A 89 -14.64 -21.17 -6.45
C LEU A 89 -14.67 -20.28 -7.71
N PRO A 90 -14.96 -20.84 -8.91
CA PRO A 90 -14.91 -20.08 -10.17
C PRO A 90 -15.78 -18.82 -10.21
N ASP A 91 -16.95 -18.85 -9.57
CA ASP A 91 -17.86 -17.72 -9.44
C ASP A 91 -17.30 -16.59 -8.55
N ALA A 92 -16.43 -16.94 -7.61
CA ALA A 92 -15.73 -15.99 -6.74
C ALA A 92 -14.40 -15.50 -7.33
N LEU A 93 -13.85 -16.13 -8.38
CA LEU A 93 -12.58 -15.70 -9.00
C LEU A 93 -12.66 -14.31 -9.62
N ALA A 94 -13.85 -13.90 -10.10
CA ALA A 94 -14.08 -12.56 -10.63
C ALA A 94 -13.83 -11.42 -9.60
N PHE A 95 -13.79 -11.72 -8.29
CA PHE A 95 -13.39 -10.74 -7.27
C PHE A 95 -11.87 -10.56 -7.15
N PHE A 96 -11.09 -11.47 -7.73
CA PHE A 96 -9.63 -11.50 -7.71
C PHE A 96 -9.03 -11.15 -9.08
N GLU A 97 -9.77 -11.34 -10.17
CA GLU A 97 -9.30 -11.01 -11.52
C GLU A 97 -9.46 -9.50 -11.80
N GLY A 98 -8.41 -8.87 -12.35
CA GLY A 98 -8.55 -7.63 -13.10
C GLY A 98 -9.05 -6.35 -12.39
N GLY A 99 -8.76 -6.09 -11.11
CA GLY A 99 -9.08 -4.75 -10.59
C GLY A 99 -8.72 -4.41 -9.16
N LYS A 100 -8.03 -3.27 -9.00
CA LYS A 100 -8.02 -2.26 -7.89
C LYS A 100 -8.36 -2.74 -6.46
N GLY A 101 -8.10 -4.00 -6.11
CA GLY A 101 -8.52 -4.63 -4.85
C GLY A 101 -7.76 -4.08 -3.65
N GLY A 102 -6.56 -3.60 -3.92
CA GLY A 102 -5.74 -2.90 -2.96
C GLY A 102 -4.28 -2.90 -3.40
N PRO A 103 -3.80 -1.84 -4.06
CA PRO A 103 -2.44 -1.83 -4.56
C PRO A 103 -1.43 -1.88 -3.41
N PRO A 104 -0.41 -2.77 -3.46
CA PRO A 104 0.81 -2.55 -2.71
C PRO A 104 1.50 -1.26 -3.20
N LEU A 105 1.83 -0.38 -2.26
CA LEU A 105 2.87 0.63 -2.43
C LEU A 105 4.21 -0.01 -2.09
N THR A 106 5.18 0.09 -2.99
CA THR A 106 6.56 -0.36 -2.78
C THR A 106 7.51 0.82 -2.78
N ALA A 107 8.51 0.82 -1.90
CA ALA A 107 9.49 1.88 -1.77
C ALA A 107 10.84 1.36 -1.22
N ARG A 108 11.94 2.04 -1.55
CA ARG A 108 13.27 1.82 -0.96
C ARG A 108 13.67 2.96 -0.03
N ALA A 109 14.40 2.64 1.03
CA ALA A 109 15.03 3.65 1.87
C ALA A 109 16.02 4.47 1.03
N GLY A 110 16.00 5.79 1.21
CA GLY A 110 16.75 6.75 0.40
C GLY A 110 17.93 7.36 1.12
N HIS A 111 18.54 6.63 2.06
CA HIS A 111 19.71 7.12 2.79
C HIS A 111 20.85 7.36 1.79
N GLU A 112 21.47 8.54 1.84
CA GLU A 112 22.69 8.80 1.10
C GLU A 112 23.79 7.89 1.64
N GLU A 113 24.56 7.27 0.75
CA GLU A 113 25.79 6.59 1.14
C GLU A 113 26.63 7.61 1.91
N GLY A 114 26.81 7.35 3.20
CA GLY A 114 27.74 8.13 3.99
C GLY A 114 29.07 8.11 3.26
N ARG A 115 29.56 9.29 2.88
CA ARG A 115 30.95 9.50 2.52
C ARG A 115 31.78 8.79 3.60
N ALA A 116 32.40 7.69 3.23
CA ALA A 116 33.40 7.05 4.07
C ALA A 116 34.56 8.05 4.16
N ASP A 117 34.61 8.80 5.26
CA ASP A 117 35.84 9.44 5.68
C ASP A 117 36.76 8.32 6.18
N ALA A 118 37.69 7.92 5.32
CA ALA A 118 38.95 7.24 5.65
C ALA A 118 39.98 7.53 4.55
#